data_AF-A0A2T6E0V2-F1
#
_entry.id   AF-A0A2T6E0V2-F1
#
_cell.length_a   1.000
_cell.length_b   1.000
_cell.length_c   1.000
_cell.angle_alpha   90.00
_cell.angle_beta   90.00
_cell.angle_gamma   90.00
#
_symmetry.space_group_name_H-M   'P 1'
#
loop_
_entity.id
_entity.type
_entity.pdbx_description
1 polymer ?
#
loop_
_entity_poly.entity_id
_entity_poly.type
_entity_poly.pdbx_seq_one_letter_code
_entity_poly.pdbx_strand_id
1 'polypeptide(L)'
;MDDALLALPPPVFGVLPEHPAFFESIGYQINGLAVVFIALGLIWAVMETIGIYFKRRDTTQRLAAAPPDAVIPTAESESPPDGQPTPELAAVIAAAVAFTMRGQRYRIEAIAPATYSDWAREGRRQIFASHQVR
;
A
#
# COMPACT_ATOMS: atom_id res chain seq x y z
N MET A 1 44.30 -45.42 58.13
CA MET A 1 43.85 -44.03 58.31
C MET A 1 43.18 -43.62 57.00
N ASP A 2 42.26 -44.45 56.47
CA ASP A 2 42.01 -44.50 55.02
C ASP A 2 40.56 -44.86 54.61
N ASP A 3 39.61 -44.97 55.53
CA ASP A 3 38.22 -45.39 55.17
C ASP A 3 37.16 -44.27 55.25
N ALA A 4 37.55 -43.02 55.56
CA ALA A 4 36.61 -41.93 55.80
C ALA A 4 36.39 -40.98 54.60
N LEU A 5 37.04 -41.20 53.45
CA LEU A 5 37.00 -40.29 52.30
C LEU A 5 36.11 -40.76 51.11
N LEU A 6 35.33 -41.83 51.27
CA LEU A 6 34.51 -42.42 50.19
C LEU A 6 32.99 -42.27 50.36
N ALA A 7 32.52 -41.35 51.19
CA ALA A 7 31.08 -41.08 51.38
C ALA A 7 30.68 -39.66 50.96
N LEU A 8 31.29 -39.13 49.89
CA LEU A 8 30.74 -37.94 49.23
C LEU A 8 29.43 -38.33 48.53
N PRO A 9 28.30 -37.64 48.80
CA PRO A 9 27.07 -37.87 48.04
C PRO A 9 27.33 -37.62 46.55
N PRO A 10 26.75 -38.41 45.64
CA PRO A 10 26.91 -38.16 44.21
C PRO A 10 26.44 -36.73 43.92
N PRO A 11 27.18 -35.97 43.09
CA PRO A 11 26.77 -34.62 42.80
C PRO A 11 25.45 -34.68 42.04
N VAL A 12 24.42 -34.06 42.62
CA VAL A 12 23.09 -33.88 42.03
C VAL A 12 23.20 -32.83 40.93
N PHE A 13 23.93 -33.16 39.87
CA PHE A 13 23.88 -32.46 38.60
C PHE A 13 22.95 -33.25 37.69
N GLY A 14 21.76 -32.72 37.42
CA GLY A 14 20.96 -33.22 36.29
C GLY A 14 19.50 -33.54 36.55
N VAL A 15 18.78 -32.72 37.32
CA VAL A 15 17.33 -32.59 37.14
C VAL A 15 16.95 -31.12 37.04
N LEU A 16 17.59 -30.41 36.11
CA LEU A 16 16.98 -29.22 35.54
C LEU A 16 16.00 -29.72 34.48
N PRO A 17 14.73 -29.28 34.44
CA PRO A 17 13.88 -29.52 33.29
C PRO A 17 14.55 -28.89 32.07
N GLU A 18 15.20 -29.73 31.26
CA GLU A 18 16.15 -29.34 30.20
C GLU A 18 15.48 -28.73 28.96
N HIS A 19 14.18 -28.48 29.02
CA HIS A 19 13.39 -27.95 27.92
C HIS A 19 12.15 -27.26 28.49
N PRO A 20 11.84 -26.01 28.07
CA PRO A 20 10.51 -25.45 28.32
C PRO A 20 9.48 -26.43 27.77
N ALA A 21 8.41 -26.68 28.51
CA ALA A 21 7.37 -27.62 28.10
C ALA A 21 6.92 -27.24 26.68
N PHE A 22 6.66 -28.22 25.81
CA PHE A 22 6.26 -28.01 24.40
C PHE A 22 5.17 -26.92 24.23
N PHE A 23 4.25 -26.84 25.20
CA PHE A 23 3.20 -25.82 25.27
C PHE A 23 3.70 -24.39 25.49
N GLU A 24 4.80 -24.20 26.21
CA GLU A 24 5.42 -22.90 26.43
C GLU A 24 6.06 -22.37 25.13
N SER A 25 6.76 -23.25 24.40
CA SER A 25 7.29 -22.94 23.06
C SER A 25 6.19 -22.58 22.07
N ILE A 26 5.07 -23.30 22.07
CA ILE A 26 3.87 -22.94 21.29
C ILE A 26 3.36 -21.55 21.69
N GLY A 27 3.32 -21.25 22.98
CA GLY A 27 2.91 -19.94 23.50
C GLY A 27 3.78 -18.81 22.93
N TYR A 28 5.10 -18.96 22.95
CA TYR A 28 6.02 -17.97 22.37
C TYR A 28 5.82 -17.79 20.86
N GLN A 29 5.59 -18.88 20.13
CA GLN A 29 5.37 -18.82 18.69
C GLN A 29 4.04 -18.16 18.32
N ILE A 30 2.97 -18.46 19.05
CA ILE A 30 1.67 -17.80 18.87
C ILE A 30 1.79 -16.31 19.18
N ASN A 31 2.52 -15.93 20.24
CA ASN A 31 2.67 -14.53 20.60
C ASN A 31 3.45 -13.74 19.54
N GLY A 32 4.54 -14.33 19.00
CA GLY A 32 5.27 -13.75 17.86
C GLY A 32 4.38 -13.62 16.62
N LEU A 33 3.60 -14.65 16.30
CA LEU A 33 2.66 -14.64 15.18
C LEU A 33 1.59 -13.56 15.36
N ALA A 34 1.05 -13.39 16.57
CA ALA A 34 0.06 -12.36 16.88
C ALA A 34 0.62 -10.96 16.65
N VAL A 35 1.86 -10.68 17.09
CA VAL A 35 2.52 -9.39 16.85
C VAL A 35 2.68 -9.10 15.36
N VAL A 36 3.05 -10.10 14.56
CA VAL A 36 3.16 -9.96 13.10
C VAL A 36 1.79 -9.63 12.49
N PHE A 37 0.73 -10.36 12.84
CA PHE A 37 -0.61 -10.06 12.32
C PHE A 37 -1.10 -8.67 12.74
N ILE A 38 -0.80 -8.22 13.96
CA ILE A 38 -1.10 -6.86 14.42
C ILE A 38 -0.34 -5.84 13.57
N ALA A 39 0.95 -6.06 13.30
CA ALA A 39 1.75 -5.15 12.49
C ALA A 39 1.21 -5.04 11.05
N LEU A 40 0.90 -6.17 10.40
CA LEU A 40 0.28 -6.17 9.07
C LEU A 40 -1.10 -5.50 9.09
N GLY A 41 -1.90 -5.79 10.12
CA GLY A 41 -3.22 -5.18 10.31
C GLY A 41 -3.15 -3.66 10.50
N LEU A 42 -2.18 -3.15 11.26
CA LEU A 42 -1.96 -1.72 11.44
C LEU A 42 -1.54 -1.04 10.14
N ILE A 43 -0.65 -1.65 9.37
CA ILE A 43 -0.24 -1.11 8.06
C ILE A 43 -1.45 -1.04 7.11
N TRP A 44 -2.24 -2.11 7.04
CA TRP A 44 -3.46 -2.16 6.25
C TRP A 44 -4.48 -1.10 6.71
N ALA A 45 -4.72 -0.99 8.02
CA ALA A 45 -5.63 -0.01 8.60
C ALA A 45 -5.18 1.43 8.32
N VAL A 46 -3.87 1.73 8.33
CA VAL A 46 -3.34 3.04 7.97
C VAL A 46 -3.61 3.36 6.50
N MET A 47 -3.38 2.40 5.59
CA MET A 47 -3.69 2.57 4.17
C MET A 47 -5.18 2.84 3.93
N GLU A 48 -6.06 2.07 4.58
CA GLU A 48 -7.51 2.25 4.44
C GLU A 48 -7.99 3.56 5.08
N THR A 49 -7.47 3.93 6.25
CA THR A 49 -7.81 5.18 6.95
C THR A 49 -7.50 6.39 6.08
N ILE A 50 -6.34 6.39 5.40
CA ILE A 50 -5.97 7.43 4.45
C ILE A 50 -6.98 7.46 3.29
N GLY A 51 -7.28 6.31 2.68
CA GLY A 51 -8.24 6.22 1.58
C GLY A 51 -9.64 6.71 1.95
N ILE A 52 -10.15 6.31 3.12
CA ILE A 52 -11.45 6.74 3.66
C ILE A 52 -11.44 8.25 3.89
N TYR A 53 -10.35 8.81 4.43
CA TYR A 53 -10.27 10.23 4.73
C TYR A 53 -10.33 11.10 3.47
N PHE A 54 -9.67 10.69 2.37
CA PHE A 54 -9.79 11.35 1.07
C PHE A 54 -11.19 11.19 0.45
N LYS A 55 -11.78 9.98 0.49
CA LYS A 55 -13.14 9.74 -0.01
C LYS A 55 -14.20 10.56 0.72
N ARG A 56 -14.06 10.70 2.06
CA ARG A 56 -14.94 11.54 2.88
C ARG A 56 -14.78 13.02 2.54
N ARG A 57 -13.57 13.49 2.25
CA ARG A 57 -13.33 14.89 1.84
C ARG A 57 -13.88 15.19 0.46
N ASP A 58 -13.74 14.29 -0.51
CA ASP A 58 -14.37 14.44 -1.85
C ASP A 58 -15.91 14.47 -1.71
N THR A 59 -16.50 13.54 -0.97
CA THR A 59 -17.96 13.52 -0.73
C THR A 59 -18.45 14.80 -0.04
N THR A 60 -17.73 15.28 0.98
CA THR A 60 -18.09 16.51 1.70
C THR A 60 -17.92 17.75 0.83
N GLN A 61 -16.88 17.81 -0.01
CA GLN A 61 -16.70 18.90 -0.98
C GLN A 61 -17.78 18.88 -2.07
N ARG A 62 -18.19 17.71 -2.57
CA ARG A 62 -19.31 17.60 -3.52
C ARG A 62 -20.64 18.08 -2.91
N LEU A 63 -20.87 17.78 -1.62
CA LEU A 63 -22.06 18.25 -0.90
C LEU A 63 -21.99 19.75 -0.57
N ALA A 64 -20.81 20.29 -0.26
CA ALA A 64 -20.63 21.72 0.03
C ALA A 64 -20.57 22.59 -1.23
N ALA A 65 -20.16 22.01 -2.37
CA ALA A 65 -20.12 22.68 -3.67
C ALA A 65 -21.43 22.55 -4.44
N ALA A 66 -22.45 21.87 -3.91
CA ALA A 66 -23.77 21.79 -4.54
C ALA A 66 -24.50 23.14 -4.43
N PRO A 67 -24.68 23.89 -5.53
CA PRO A 67 -25.64 24.98 -5.57
C PRO A 67 -27.06 24.36 -5.54
N PRO A 68 -28.07 25.04 -4.95
CA PRO A 68 -29.42 24.49 -4.87
C PRO A 68 -30.16 24.36 -6.21
N ASP A 69 -29.56 24.75 -7.34
CA ASP A 69 -30.17 24.65 -8.66
C ASP A 69 -29.11 24.41 -9.74
N ALA A 70 -28.85 23.14 -10.03
CA ALA A 70 -28.30 22.73 -11.31
C ALA A 70 -28.78 21.32 -11.60
N VAL A 71 -29.92 21.21 -12.28
CA VAL A 71 -30.33 20.00 -12.98
C VAL A 71 -29.29 19.76 -14.08
N ILE A 72 -28.23 19.03 -13.73
CA ILE A 72 -27.36 18.39 -14.71
C ILE A 72 -28.04 17.07 -15.05
N PRO A 73 -28.34 16.77 -16.32
CA PRO A 73 -28.95 15.50 -16.66
C PRO A 73 -28.04 14.37 -16.17
N THR A 74 -28.62 13.47 -15.38
CA THR A 74 -28.08 12.15 -15.09
C THR A 74 -27.65 11.52 -16.41
N ALA A 75 -26.35 11.57 -16.70
CA ALA A 75 -25.78 10.71 -17.71
C ALA A 75 -25.78 9.31 -17.09
N GLU A 76 -26.74 8.51 -17.56
CA GLU A 76 -26.74 7.06 -17.49
C GLU A 76 -25.28 6.57 -17.54
N SER A 77 -24.85 5.80 -16.53
CA SER A 77 -23.58 5.07 -16.60
C SER A 77 -23.71 3.98 -17.66
N GLU A 78 -23.63 4.38 -18.92
CA GLU A 78 -23.37 3.47 -20.02
C GLU A 78 -21.92 3.03 -19.85
N SER A 79 -21.74 1.73 -19.57
CA SER A 79 -20.43 1.08 -19.63
C SER A 79 -19.77 1.49 -20.96
N PRO A 80 -18.60 2.15 -20.93
CA PRO A 80 -17.95 2.59 -22.15
C PRO A 80 -17.72 1.39 -23.08
N PRO A 81 -17.92 1.53 -24.39
CA PRO A 81 -17.58 0.49 -25.35
C PRO A 81 -16.12 0.07 -25.16
N ASP A 82 -15.84 -1.22 -25.33
CA ASP A 82 -14.51 -1.81 -25.11
C ASP A 82 -13.40 -0.94 -25.73
N GLY A 83 -12.57 -0.35 -24.86
CA GLY A 83 -11.44 0.49 -25.24
C GLY A 83 -11.58 2.00 -24.94
N GLN A 84 -12.75 2.50 -24.55
CA GLN A 84 -12.86 3.88 -24.05
C GLN A 84 -12.52 3.96 -22.55
N PRO A 85 -11.71 4.94 -22.12
CA PRO A 85 -11.41 5.14 -20.70
C PRO A 85 -12.70 5.45 -19.95
N THR A 86 -12.87 4.86 -18.76
CA THR A 86 -13.99 5.19 -17.88
C THR A 86 -13.96 6.68 -17.53
N PRO A 87 -15.11 7.31 -17.24
CA PRO A 87 -15.15 8.73 -16.91
C PRO A 87 -14.26 9.09 -15.72
N GLU A 88 -14.09 8.18 -14.75
CA GLU A 88 -13.17 8.36 -13.63
C GLU A 88 -11.71 8.37 -14.09
N LEU A 89 -11.33 7.46 -14.99
CA LEU A 89 -9.97 7.39 -15.53
C LEU A 89 -9.66 8.64 -16.36
N ALA A 90 -10.60 9.08 -17.19
CA ALA A 90 -10.47 10.32 -17.95
C ALA A 90 -10.30 11.54 -17.04
N ALA A 91 -11.05 11.61 -15.93
CA ALA A 91 -10.91 12.68 -14.94
C ALA A 91 -9.53 12.69 -14.26
N VAL A 92 -9.01 11.51 -13.89
CA VAL A 92 -7.68 11.38 -13.30
C VAL A 92 -6.58 11.78 -14.29
N ILE A 93 -6.69 11.34 -15.55
CA ILE A 93 -5.74 11.72 -16.62
C ILE A 93 -5.79 13.23 -16.85
N ALA A 94 -6.97 13.83 -16.94
CA ALA A 94 -7.13 15.27 -17.11
C ALA A 94 -6.54 16.06 -15.93
N ALA A 95 -6.75 15.59 -14.69
CA ALA A 95 -6.16 16.21 -13.50
C ALA A 95 -4.62 16.12 -13.50
N ALA A 96 -4.05 14.99 -13.92
CA ALA A 96 -2.61 14.82 -14.04
C ALA A 96 -2.01 15.77 -15.09
N VAL A 97 -2.63 15.88 -16.26
CA VAL A 97 -2.22 16.84 -17.31
C VAL A 97 -2.33 18.27 -16.80
N ALA A 98 -3.41 18.60 -16.10
CA ALA A 98 -3.60 19.93 -15.55
C ALA A 98 -2.57 20.30 -14.50
N PHE A 99 -2.09 19.33 -13.72
CA PHE A 99 -1.02 19.53 -12.75
C PHE A 99 0.35 19.69 -13.39
N THR A 100 0.68 18.87 -14.40
CA THR A 100 1.99 18.91 -15.06
C THR A 100 2.16 20.12 -15.97
N MET A 101 1.10 20.56 -16.65
CA MET A 101 1.12 21.70 -17.57
C MET A 101 0.77 23.04 -16.89
N ARG A 102 0.89 23.12 -15.55
CA ARG A 102 0.61 24.36 -14.81
C ARG A 102 1.41 25.53 -15.37
N GLY A 103 0.72 26.60 -15.76
CA GLY A 103 1.32 27.81 -16.31
C GLY A 103 1.43 27.85 -17.84
N GLN A 104 1.03 26.78 -18.54
CA GLN A 104 0.96 26.74 -20.00
C GLN A 104 -0.50 26.72 -20.47
N ARG A 105 -0.75 27.25 -21.68
CA ARG A 105 -2.06 27.11 -22.34
C ARG A 105 -2.10 25.74 -23.01
N TYR A 106 -2.99 24.86 -22.57
CA TYR A 106 -3.20 23.54 -23.16
C TYR A 106 -4.70 23.24 -23.30
N ARG A 107 -5.03 22.31 -24.20
CA ARG A 107 -6.36 21.74 -24.38
C ARG A 107 -6.21 20.25 -24.64
N ILE A 108 -7.01 19.42 -23.97
CA ILE A 108 -7.06 17.98 -24.22
C ILE A 108 -7.97 17.76 -25.44
N GLU A 109 -7.42 17.23 -26.52
CA GLU A 109 -8.18 16.93 -27.75
C GLU A 109 -8.79 15.53 -27.72
N ALA A 110 -8.04 14.53 -27.24
CA ALA A 110 -8.51 13.16 -27.13
C ALA A 110 -7.78 12.42 -26.00
N ILE A 111 -8.47 11.49 -25.36
CA ILE A 111 -7.89 10.49 -24.46
C ILE A 111 -8.20 9.13 -25.09
N ALA A 112 -7.16 8.46 -25.56
CA ALA A 112 -7.26 7.19 -26.26
C ALA A 112 -6.29 6.17 -25.66
N PRO A 113 -6.64 4.87 -25.67
CA PRO A 113 -5.71 3.82 -25.27
C PRO A 113 -4.50 3.80 -26.21
N ALA A 114 -3.31 3.64 -25.66
CA ALA A 114 -2.10 3.48 -26.46
C ALA A 114 -2.04 2.04 -27.00
N THR A 115 -2.06 1.89 -28.32
CA THR A 115 -1.96 0.58 -29.00
C THR A 115 -0.62 -0.13 -28.75
N TYR A 116 0.44 0.63 -28.44
CA TYR A 116 1.76 0.10 -28.10
C TYR A 116 2.41 0.95 -27.00
N SER A 117 2.86 0.31 -25.93
CA SER A 117 3.59 0.95 -24.84
C SER A 117 5.07 1.06 -25.24
N ASP A 118 5.48 2.24 -25.74
CA ASP A 118 6.87 2.53 -26.09
C ASP A 118 7.70 3.04 -24.89
N TRP A 119 7.31 2.64 -23.67
CA TRP A 119 7.94 3.08 -22.42
C TRP A 119 9.42 2.72 -22.34
N ALA A 120 9.83 1.62 -22.99
CA ALA A 120 11.23 1.22 -23.09
C ALA A 120 12.08 2.24 -23.88
N ARG A 121 11.53 2.85 -24.94
CA ARG A 121 12.24 3.92 -25.67
C ARG A 121 12.26 5.22 -24.88
N GLU A 122 11.19 5.55 -24.16
CA GLU A 122 11.14 6.76 -23.33
C GLU A 122 12.13 6.67 -22.15
N GLY A 123 12.22 5.52 -21.49
CA GLY A 123 13.22 5.28 -20.44
C GLY A 123 14.65 5.44 -20.97
N ARG A 124 14.94 4.96 -22.18
CA ARG A 124 16.23 5.20 -22.84
C ARG A 124 16.50 6.69 -23.06
N ARG A 125 15.51 7.46 -23.52
CA ARG A 125 15.65 8.91 -23.76
C ARG A 125 15.99 9.66 -22.48
N GLN A 126 15.34 9.33 -21.37
CA GLN A 126 15.62 9.95 -20.07
C GLN A 126 17.04 9.68 -19.57
N ILE A 127 17.56 8.46 -19.76
CA ILE A 127 18.95 8.10 -19.39
C ILE A 127 19.96 8.91 -20.21
N PHE A 128 19.72 9.11 -21.50
CA PHE A 128 20.62 9.92 -22.34
C PHE A 128 20.49 11.42 -22.06
N ALA A 129 19.28 11.91 -21.72
CA ALA A 129 19.06 13.30 -21.36
C ALA A 129 19.74 13.68 -20.03
N SER A 130 19.80 12.77 -19.05
CA SER A 130 20.45 13.05 -17.76
C SER A 130 21.98 13.14 -17.82
N HIS A 131 22.61 12.55 -18.83
CA HIS A 131 24.06 12.54 -19.01
C HIS A 131 24.58 13.62 -19.97
N GLN A 132 23.75 14.59 -20.37
CA GLN A 132 24.22 15.78 -21.08
C GLN A 132 24.89 16.74 -20.10
N VAL A 133 26.07 16.35 -19.59
CA VAL A 133 26.99 17.25 -18.91
C VAL A 133 27.74 18.00 -20.02
N ARG A 134 27.56 19.33 -19.99
CA ARG A 134 28.20 20.30 -20.87
C ARG A 134 29.71 20.34 -20.70
#